data_AF-A0A133V5U7-F1
#
_entry.id   AF-A0A133V5U7-F1
#
_cell.length_a   1.000
_cell.length_b   1.000
_cell.length_c   1.000
_cell.angle_alpha   90.00
_cell.angle_beta   90.00
_cell.angle_gamma   90.00
#
_symmetry.space_group_name_H-M   'P 1'
#
loop_
_entity.id
_entity.type
_entity.pdbx_description
1 polymer ?
#
loop_
_entity_poly.entity_id
_entity_poly.type
_entity_poly.pdbx_seq_one_letter_code
_entity_poly.pdbx_strand_id
1 'polypeptide(L)'
;MSKLPQGPRTQFRREDLWRALAIIGDEGLIGRKKLAEELGVGEGSARTLLDQLKERDLVVSRPSGHSLTERGEEELAGKCPELLSVDAGSLTVAEEDVATIARNAESGIRRGVEERDEAMKAGAEGATILVSKDQGLRMPGVGDEVEEDIASELVEGLNPSEGDVIIISSGENRRDAERGALAAAESLQKTGK
;
A
#
# COMPACT_ATOMS: atom_id res chain seq x y z
N MET A 1 18.25 15.74 -37.77
CA MET A 1 17.24 15.61 -36.71
C MET A 1 17.96 15.20 -35.44
N SER A 2 18.12 16.12 -34.49
CA SER A 2 18.81 15.90 -33.22
C SER A 2 17.99 14.96 -32.34
N LYS A 3 18.60 13.85 -31.89
CA LYS A 3 18.07 13.01 -30.81
C LYS A 3 17.95 13.88 -29.57
N LEU A 4 16.74 14.02 -29.03
CA LEU A 4 16.53 14.54 -27.68
C LEU A 4 17.31 13.65 -26.70
N PRO A 5 18.06 14.21 -25.74
CA PRO A 5 18.71 13.40 -24.73
C PRO A 5 17.61 12.69 -23.92
N GLN A 6 17.58 11.36 -24.00
CA GLN A 6 16.81 10.55 -23.06
C GLN A 6 17.44 10.76 -21.69
N GLY A 7 16.80 11.62 -20.89
CA GLY A 7 17.09 11.72 -19.47
C GLY A 7 16.96 10.34 -18.80
N PRO A 8 17.58 10.15 -17.62
CA PRO A 8 17.57 8.88 -16.92
C PRO A 8 16.13 8.34 -16.81
N ARG A 9 15.97 7.03 -17.08
CA ARG A 9 14.68 6.33 -16.99
C ARG A 9 14.03 6.65 -15.63
N THR A 10 12.77 7.05 -15.64
CA THR A 10 11.96 7.29 -14.45
C THR A 10 12.05 6.08 -13.52
N GLN A 11 12.67 6.27 -12.35
CA GLN A 11 12.89 5.21 -11.35
C GLN A 11 11.67 4.95 -10.47
N PHE A 12 10.57 5.67 -10.67
CA PHE A 12 9.37 5.53 -9.86
C PHE A 12 8.25 4.85 -10.65
N ARG A 13 7.50 3.98 -9.97
CA ARG A 13 6.37 3.22 -10.50
C ARG A 13 5.05 3.94 -10.19
N ARG A 14 3.92 3.41 -10.68
CA ARG A 14 2.59 4.00 -10.45
C ARG A 14 2.24 4.02 -8.96
N GLU A 15 2.73 3.05 -8.21
CA GLU A 15 2.55 2.93 -6.77
C GLU A 15 3.20 4.10 -6.02
N ASP A 16 4.30 4.67 -6.52
CA ASP A 16 4.97 5.79 -5.88
C ASP A 16 4.17 7.11 -5.98
N LEU A 17 3.26 7.26 -6.97
CA LEU A 17 2.32 8.39 -7.02
C LEU A 17 1.30 8.33 -5.89
N TRP A 18 0.77 7.13 -5.64
CA TRP A 18 -0.17 6.88 -4.55
C TRP A 18 0.49 7.09 -3.20
N ARG A 19 1.67 6.48 -3.01
CA ARG A 19 2.50 6.65 -1.82
C ARG A 19 2.81 8.12 -1.54
N ALA A 20 3.16 8.89 -2.57
CA ALA A 20 3.41 10.32 -2.42
C ALA A 20 2.16 11.08 -1.97
N LEU A 21 1.00 10.78 -2.54
CA LEU A 21 -0.28 11.39 -2.14
C LEU A 21 -0.61 11.07 -0.67
N ALA A 22 -0.45 9.81 -0.26
CA ALA A 22 -0.68 9.35 1.12
C ALA A 22 0.25 10.08 2.12
N ILE A 23 1.56 10.10 1.87
CA ILE A 23 2.53 10.80 2.73
C ILE A 23 2.21 12.30 2.84
N ILE A 24 1.83 12.95 1.73
CA ILE A 24 1.45 14.37 1.77
C ILE A 24 0.17 14.58 2.59
N GLY A 25 -0.79 13.64 2.52
CA GLY A 25 -2.01 13.65 3.32
C GLY A 25 -1.72 13.51 4.81
N ASP A 26 -0.94 12.50 5.19
CA ASP A 26 -0.59 12.20 6.58
C ASP A 26 0.20 13.34 7.24
N GLU A 27 1.15 13.92 6.51
CA GLU A 27 1.96 15.04 7.00
C GLU A 27 1.20 16.39 6.95
N GLY A 28 0.16 16.49 6.12
CA GLY A 28 -0.59 17.70 5.80
C GLY A 28 0.19 18.76 5.00
N LEU A 29 1.49 18.92 5.26
CA LEU A 29 2.39 19.83 4.55
C LEU A 29 3.83 19.31 4.58
N ILE A 30 4.38 18.96 3.40
CA ILE A 30 5.71 18.34 3.30
C ILE A 30 6.63 19.04 2.29
N GLY A 31 7.92 19.19 2.65
CA GLY A 31 8.96 19.66 1.74
C GLY A 31 9.42 18.57 0.78
N ARG A 32 9.79 18.92 -0.46
CA ARG A 32 10.23 17.96 -1.49
C ARG A 32 11.38 17.05 -1.05
N LYS A 33 12.33 17.55 -0.26
CA LYS A 33 13.47 16.75 0.23
C LYS A 33 13.01 15.64 1.17
N LYS A 34 12.23 15.99 2.20
CA LYS A 34 11.62 15.02 3.11
C LYS A 34 10.77 14.01 2.34
N LEU A 35 9.95 14.47 1.39
CA LEU A 35 9.16 13.56 0.55
C LEU A 35 10.04 12.57 -0.24
N ALA A 36 11.20 13.00 -0.76
CA ALA A 36 12.12 12.12 -1.47
C ALA A 36 12.74 11.05 -0.55
N GLU A 37 13.09 11.44 0.67
CA GLU A 37 13.60 10.55 1.72
C GLU A 37 12.56 9.50 2.11
N GLU A 38 11.33 9.92 2.46
CA GLU A 38 10.21 9.04 2.82
C GLU A 38 9.86 8.05 1.68
N LEU A 39 9.91 8.52 0.43
CA LEU A 39 9.66 7.68 -0.74
C LEU A 39 10.84 6.77 -1.10
N GLY A 40 12.03 6.98 -0.52
CA GLY A 40 13.26 6.29 -0.94
C GLY A 40 13.56 6.48 -2.43
N VAL A 41 13.38 7.69 -2.95
CA VAL A 41 13.66 8.04 -4.37
C VAL A 41 14.60 9.24 -4.47
N GLY A 42 15.29 9.38 -5.61
CA GLY A 42 16.10 10.56 -5.87
C GLY A 42 15.27 11.86 -5.98
N GLU A 43 15.86 13.01 -5.65
CA GLU A 43 15.19 14.33 -5.67
C GLU A 43 14.52 14.65 -7.02
N GLY A 44 15.12 14.21 -8.14
CA GLY A 44 14.55 14.39 -9.49
C GLY A 44 13.26 13.59 -9.70
N SER A 45 13.18 12.37 -9.14
CA SER A 45 11.96 11.55 -9.16
C SER A 45 10.87 12.18 -8.31
N ALA A 46 11.20 12.62 -7.09
CA ALA A 46 10.25 13.32 -6.23
C ALA A 46 9.70 14.60 -6.89
N ARG A 47 10.56 15.38 -7.57
CA ARG A 47 10.12 16.53 -8.37
C ARG A 47 9.11 16.11 -9.45
N THR A 48 9.42 15.06 -10.20
CA THR A 48 8.57 14.58 -11.30
C THR A 48 7.22 14.06 -10.77
N LEU A 49 7.22 13.33 -9.65
CA LEU A 49 6.00 12.88 -8.96
C LEU A 49 5.12 14.06 -8.56
N LEU A 50 5.69 15.07 -7.90
CA LEU A 50 4.97 16.28 -7.51
C LEU A 50 4.44 17.06 -8.72
N ASP A 51 5.21 17.14 -9.81
CA ASP A 51 4.78 17.79 -11.05
C ASP A 51 3.55 17.05 -11.63
N GLN A 52 3.57 15.71 -11.69
CA GLN A 52 2.42 14.92 -12.14
C GLN A 52 1.19 15.03 -11.23
N LEU A 53 1.36 15.07 -9.91
CA LEU A 53 0.26 15.23 -8.96
C LEU A 53 -0.39 16.63 -9.08
N LYS A 54 0.43 17.67 -9.30
CA LYS A 54 -0.06 19.04 -9.58
C LYS A 54 -0.81 19.12 -10.90
N GLU A 55 -0.29 18.49 -11.96
CA GLU A 55 -0.98 18.44 -13.27
C GLU A 55 -2.37 17.81 -13.19
N ARG A 56 -2.59 16.92 -12.21
CA ARG A 56 -3.88 16.27 -11.94
C ARG A 56 -4.75 17.02 -10.92
N ASP A 57 -4.29 18.17 -10.42
CA ASP A 57 -4.97 18.97 -9.40
C ASP A 57 -5.16 18.22 -8.06
N LEU A 58 -4.20 17.37 -7.69
CA LEU A 58 -4.24 16.60 -6.43
C LEU A 58 -3.37 17.22 -5.33
N VAL A 59 -2.37 18.00 -5.71
CA VAL A 59 -1.40 18.61 -4.80
C VAL A 59 -1.20 20.06 -5.20
N VAL A 60 -1.04 20.94 -4.22
CA VAL A 60 -0.69 22.35 -4.41
C VAL A 60 0.68 22.66 -3.78
N SER A 61 1.45 23.55 -4.42
CA SER A 61 2.69 24.08 -3.86
C SER A 61 2.45 25.35 -3.05
N ARG A 62 3.05 25.41 -1.86
CA ARG A 62 3.15 26.58 -0.98
C ARG A 62 4.62 26.90 -0.73
N PRO A 63 4.97 28.12 -0.28
CA PRO A 63 6.37 28.46 0.07
C PRO A 63 6.99 27.50 1.09
N SER A 64 6.16 26.92 1.98
CA SER A 64 6.55 26.00 3.04
C SER A 64 6.55 24.52 2.64
N GLY A 65 6.07 24.15 1.45
CA GLY A 65 5.99 22.75 1.03
C GLY A 65 4.85 22.44 0.07
N HIS A 66 4.40 21.20 0.09
CA HIS A 66 3.32 20.68 -0.73
C HIS A 66 2.22 20.12 0.19
N SER A 67 0.96 20.36 -0.17
CA SER A 67 -0.20 19.80 0.54
C SER A 67 -1.22 19.27 -0.48
N LEU A 68 -2.17 18.46 -0.01
CA LEU A 68 -3.30 18.08 -0.83
C LEU A 68 -4.17 19.30 -1.18
N THR A 69 -4.87 19.19 -2.32
CA THR A 69 -6.05 20.01 -2.65
C THR A 69 -7.30 19.31 -2.11
N GLU A 70 -8.47 19.97 -2.12
CA GLU A 70 -9.75 19.31 -1.79
C GLU A 70 -9.97 18.06 -2.65
N ARG A 71 -9.71 18.17 -3.96
CA ARG A 71 -9.76 17.03 -4.88
C ARG A 71 -8.72 15.94 -4.54
N GLY A 72 -7.53 16.33 -4.10
CA GLY A 72 -6.50 15.41 -3.64
C GLY A 72 -6.94 14.63 -2.41
N GLU A 73 -7.60 15.28 -1.45
CA GLU A 73 -8.20 14.64 -0.27
C GLU A 73 -9.33 13.68 -0.66
N GLU A 74 -10.22 14.08 -1.58
CA GLU A 74 -11.28 13.21 -2.10
C GLU A 74 -10.72 11.99 -2.85
N GLU A 75 -9.70 12.19 -3.70
CA GLU A 75 -9.06 11.11 -4.45
C GLU A 75 -8.28 10.17 -3.51
N LEU A 76 -7.64 10.71 -2.48
CA LEU A 76 -7.03 9.90 -1.44
C LEU A 76 -8.13 9.11 -0.73
N ALA A 77 -9.18 9.74 -0.20
CA ALA A 77 -10.25 9.06 0.52
C ALA A 77 -11.00 8.01 -0.34
N GLY A 78 -11.24 8.29 -1.62
CA GLY A 78 -12.04 7.43 -2.51
C GLY A 78 -11.27 6.28 -3.16
N LYS A 79 -9.93 6.29 -3.10
CA LYS A 79 -9.08 5.26 -3.72
C LYS A 79 -7.97 4.77 -2.80
N CYS A 80 -7.91 5.21 -1.54
CA CYS A 80 -6.90 4.75 -0.60
C CYS A 80 -7.08 3.25 -0.40
N PRO A 81 -6.07 2.44 -0.75
CA PRO A 81 -5.92 1.15 -0.09
C PRO A 81 -5.73 1.47 1.39
N GLU A 82 -6.61 0.95 2.24
CA GLU A 82 -6.45 1.10 3.69
C GLU A 82 -5.14 0.39 4.07
N LEU A 83 -4.12 1.16 4.43
CA LEU A 83 -2.81 0.66 4.85
C LEU A 83 -2.68 0.91 6.35
N LEU A 84 -2.46 -0.17 7.09
CA LEU A 84 -2.33 -0.17 8.54
C LEU A 84 -0.97 -0.75 8.91
N SER A 85 -0.12 0.04 9.57
CA SER A 85 1.03 -0.52 10.28
C SER A 85 0.52 -1.33 11.47
N VAL A 86 0.96 -2.58 11.58
CA VAL A 86 0.50 -3.54 12.59
C VAL A 86 1.72 -4.27 13.16
N ASP A 87 1.69 -4.70 14.42
CA ASP A 87 2.66 -5.68 14.91
C ASP A 87 2.07 -7.08 14.72
N ALA A 88 2.44 -7.74 13.62
CA ALA A 88 1.85 -9.04 13.26
C ALA A 88 2.57 -10.23 13.93
N GLY A 89 3.57 -9.96 14.78
CA GLY A 89 4.25 -10.95 15.61
C GLY A 89 4.67 -12.21 14.84
N SER A 90 4.08 -13.35 15.19
CA SER A 90 4.42 -14.66 14.61
C SER A 90 3.83 -14.91 13.22
N LEU A 91 2.96 -14.03 12.72
CA LEU A 91 2.33 -14.16 11.41
C LEU A 91 3.26 -13.72 10.27
N THR A 92 4.36 -13.04 10.56
CA THR A 92 5.24 -12.41 9.58
C THR A 92 6.70 -12.78 9.83
N VAL A 93 7.58 -12.41 8.90
CA VAL A 93 8.98 -12.86 8.87
C VAL A 93 9.99 -11.71 8.92
N ALA A 94 9.55 -10.45 8.92
CA ALA A 94 10.41 -9.28 8.86
C ALA A 94 10.02 -8.23 9.93
N GLU A 95 10.77 -7.12 9.99
CA GLU A 95 10.65 -6.12 11.06
C GLU A 95 9.47 -5.15 10.86
N GLU A 96 9.10 -4.87 9.61
CA GLU A 96 8.05 -3.90 9.28
C GLU A 96 6.87 -4.61 8.62
N ASP A 97 5.71 -4.54 9.26
CA ASP A 97 4.48 -5.15 8.79
C ASP A 97 3.43 -4.10 8.44
N VAL A 98 2.83 -4.29 7.27
CA VAL A 98 1.72 -3.46 6.81
C VAL A 98 0.58 -4.33 6.34
N ALA A 99 -0.57 -4.12 6.97
CA ALA A 99 -1.83 -4.73 6.60
C ALA A 99 -2.61 -3.87 5.60
N THR A 100 -3.33 -4.54 4.71
CA THR A 100 -4.35 -3.91 3.85
C THR A 100 -5.54 -4.83 3.65
N ILE A 101 -6.60 -4.30 3.06
CA ILE A 101 -7.85 -5.03 2.83
C ILE A 101 -8.28 -5.00 1.36
N ALA A 102 -8.58 -6.18 0.82
CA ALA A 102 -9.21 -6.37 -0.47
C ALA A 102 -10.69 -6.72 -0.24
N ARG A 103 -11.57 -5.79 -0.61
CA ARG A 103 -13.01 -5.91 -0.35
C ARG A 103 -13.67 -6.94 -1.26
N ASN A 104 -14.54 -7.79 -0.70
CA ASN A 104 -15.29 -8.85 -1.40
C ASN A 104 -14.40 -9.79 -2.25
N ALA A 105 -13.20 -10.10 -1.77
CA ALA A 105 -12.17 -10.78 -2.54
C ALA A 105 -12.03 -12.29 -2.23
N GLU A 106 -12.77 -12.85 -1.25
CA GLU A 106 -12.66 -14.26 -0.84
C GLU A 106 -12.72 -15.23 -2.03
N SER A 107 -13.62 -14.99 -2.99
CA SER A 107 -13.81 -15.87 -4.16
C SER A 107 -12.58 -16.02 -5.05
N GLY A 108 -11.66 -15.04 -5.01
CA GLY A 108 -10.39 -15.08 -5.73
C GLY A 108 -9.31 -15.90 -5.05
N ILE A 109 -9.51 -16.31 -3.79
CA ILE A 109 -8.49 -16.93 -2.95
C ILE A 109 -8.69 -18.43 -2.85
N ARG A 110 -7.57 -19.16 -2.97
CA ARG A 110 -7.51 -20.59 -2.66
C ARG A 110 -6.75 -20.85 -1.38
N ARG A 111 -5.46 -20.54 -1.37
CA ARG A 111 -4.54 -20.80 -0.25
C ARG A 111 -3.68 -19.60 0.13
N GLY A 112 -3.88 -18.44 -0.51
CA GLY A 112 -3.08 -17.24 -0.27
C GLY A 112 -1.65 -17.30 -0.83
N VAL A 113 -1.29 -18.37 -1.55
CA VAL A 113 0.09 -18.59 -2.01
C VAL A 113 0.40 -17.67 -3.19
N GLU A 114 -0.54 -17.54 -4.11
CA GLU A 114 -0.43 -16.67 -5.27
C GLU A 114 -0.28 -15.20 -4.85
N GLU A 115 -1.05 -14.75 -3.86
CA GLU A 115 -1.01 -13.38 -3.32
C GLU A 115 0.32 -13.10 -2.62
N ARG A 116 0.80 -14.05 -1.80
CA ARG A 116 2.10 -13.95 -1.15
C ARG A 116 3.24 -13.85 -2.16
N ASP A 117 3.21 -14.66 -3.21
CA ASP A 117 4.24 -14.65 -4.25
C ASP A 117 4.25 -13.30 -5.01
N GLU A 118 3.08 -12.67 -5.22
CA GLU A 118 3.00 -11.32 -5.79
C GLU A 118 3.56 -10.26 -4.84
N ALA A 119 3.30 -10.36 -3.54
CA ALA A 119 3.91 -9.47 -2.54
C ALA A 119 5.44 -9.56 -2.57
N MET A 120 5.99 -10.78 -2.59
CA MET A 120 7.44 -10.99 -2.63
C MET A 120 8.06 -10.47 -3.94
N LYS A 121 7.41 -10.65 -5.09
CA LYS A 121 7.85 -10.06 -6.37
C LYS A 121 7.88 -8.52 -6.33
N ALA A 122 7.07 -7.90 -5.48
CA ALA A 122 7.01 -6.46 -5.29
C ALA A 122 8.08 -5.92 -4.30
N GLY A 123 8.83 -6.82 -3.64
CA GLY A 123 9.95 -6.49 -2.75
C GLY A 123 9.76 -6.87 -1.29
N ALA A 124 8.59 -7.40 -0.90
CA ALA A 124 8.38 -7.87 0.46
C ALA A 124 9.17 -9.16 0.74
N GLU A 125 9.48 -9.40 2.01
CA GLU A 125 10.08 -10.66 2.49
C GLU A 125 9.04 -11.77 2.60
N GLY A 126 7.78 -11.40 2.81
CA GLY A 126 6.67 -12.33 2.94
C GLY A 126 5.32 -11.63 3.03
N ALA A 127 4.27 -12.43 3.04
CA ALA A 127 2.93 -11.97 3.34
C ALA A 127 2.06 -13.10 3.90
N THR A 128 1.15 -12.72 4.79
CA THR A 128 0.11 -13.57 5.37
C THR A 128 -1.25 -13.09 4.90
N ILE A 129 -2.09 -14.05 4.51
CA ILE A 129 -3.40 -13.81 3.90
C ILE A 129 -4.47 -14.35 4.84
N LEU A 130 -5.44 -13.52 5.18
CA LEU A 130 -6.53 -13.85 6.08
C LEU A 130 -7.86 -13.56 5.39
N VAL A 131 -8.85 -14.41 5.61
CA VAL A 131 -10.22 -14.21 5.15
C VAL A 131 -11.09 -13.86 6.35
N SER A 132 -11.88 -12.79 6.22
CA SER A 132 -12.91 -12.46 7.19
C SER A 132 -14.13 -13.35 6.95
N LYS A 133 -14.38 -14.27 7.89
CA LYS A 133 -15.42 -15.28 7.77
C LYS A 133 -15.95 -15.73 9.12
N ASP A 134 -17.25 -15.98 9.21
CA ASP A 134 -17.93 -16.46 10.43
C ASP A 134 -17.63 -15.57 11.65
N GLN A 135 -17.59 -14.24 11.47
CA GLN A 135 -17.24 -13.25 12.51
C GLN A 135 -15.78 -13.31 13.03
N GLY A 136 -14.87 -14.00 12.33
CA GLY A 136 -13.45 -14.07 12.69
C GLY A 136 -12.51 -13.88 11.50
N LEU A 137 -11.20 -13.96 11.77
CA LEU A 137 -10.14 -13.96 10.76
C LEU A 137 -9.49 -15.34 10.70
N ARG A 138 -9.38 -15.90 9.50
CA ARG A 138 -8.82 -17.26 9.30
C ARG A 138 -7.86 -17.35 8.13
N MET A 139 -6.85 -18.20 8.27
CA MET A 139 -5.95 -18.53 7.16
C MET A 139 -6.66 -19.40 6.11
N PRO A 140 -6.58 -19.07 4.80
CA PRO A 140 -7.25 -19.82 3.75
C PRO A 140 -6.69 -21.24 3.62
N GLY A 141 -7.59 -22.23 3.61
CA GLY A 141 -7.27 -23.65 3.39
C GLY A 141 -6.77 -24.42 4.63
N VAL A 142 -6.34 -23.74 5.69
CA VAL A 142 -5.96 -24.35 6.97
C VAL A 142 -7.09 -24.17 8.00
N GLY A 143 -7.70 -22.97 8.04
CA GLY A 143 -8.81 -22.65 8.93
C GLY A 143 -8.40 -22.25 10.34
N ASP A 144 -7.10 -22.11 10.61
CA ASP A 144 -6.58 -21.67 11.90
C ASP A 144 -7.02 -20.23 12.19
N GLU A 145 -7.43 -20.01 13.45
CA GLU A 145 -7.79 -18.70 13.98
C GLU A 145 -6.54 -17.92 14.34
N VAL A 146 -6.59 -16.61 14.12
CA VAL A 146 -5.51 -15.68 14.45
C VAL A 146 -5.56 -15.34 15.93
N GLU A 147 -4.39 -15.09 16.54
CA GLU A 147 -4.29 -14.61 17.92
C GLU A 147 -5.19 -13.38 18.15
N GLU A 148 -5.91 -13.36 19.28
CA GLU A 148 -7.00 -12.40 19.54
C GLU A 148 -6.54 -10.94 19.51
N ASP A 149 -5.34 -10.65 20.01
CA ASP A 149 -4.77 -9.30 20.04
C ASP A 149 -4.52 -8.78 18.61
N ILE A 150 -3.89 -9.60 17.76
CA ILE A 150 -3.63 -9.24 16.35
C ILE A 150 -4.95 -9.14 15.58
N ALA A 151 -5.87 -10.08 15.80
CA ALA A 151 -7.17 -10.06 15.15
C ALA A 151 -7.97 -8.80 15.51
N SER A 152 -7.93 -8.37 16.78
CA SER A 152 -8.60 -7.16 17.26
C SER A 152 -8.02 -5.90 16.62
N GLU A 153 -6.69 -5.77 16.57
CA GLU A 153 -6.02 -4.64 15.92
C GLU A 153 -6.40 -4.52 14.43
N LEU A 154 -6.40 -5.64 13.71
CA LEU A 154 -6.80 -5.68 12.30
C LEU A 154 -8.28 -5.34 12.10
N VAL A 155 -9.17 -5.84 12.97
CA VAL A 155 -10.61 -5.55 12.90
C VAL A 155 -10.89 -4.08 13.19
N GLU A 156 -10.26 -3.50 14.21
CA GLU A 156 -10.42 -2.09 14.56
C GLU A 156 -9.85 -1.16 13.49
N GLY A 157 -8.69 -1.51 12.92
CA GLY A 157 -8.00 -0.67 11.95
C GLY A 157 -8.51 -0.76 10.51
N LEU A 158 -9.07 -1.91 10.10
CA LEU A 158 -9.51 -2.14 8.71
C LEU A 158 -11.03 -2.37 8.57
N ASN A 159 -11.75 -2.56 9.68
CA ASN A 159 -13.20 -2.79 9.73
C ASN A 159 -13.69 -3.77 8.63
N PRO A 160 -13.20 -5.03 8.63
CA PRO A 160 -13.51 -6.01 7.60
C PRO A 160 -14.98 -6.45 7.65
N SER A 161 -15.55 -6.71 6.48
CA SER A 161 -16.85 -7.39 6.33
C SER A 161 -16.66 -8.84 5.90
N GLU A 162 -17.69 -9.66 6.11
CA GLU A 162 -17.71 -11.06 5.64
C GLU A 162 -17.33 -11.17 4.15
N GLY A 163 -16.34 -12.01 3.83
CA GLY A 163 -15.83 -12.19 2.47
C GLY A 163 -14.74 -11.21 2.05
N ASP A 164 -14.37 -10.25 2.90
CA ASP A 164 -13.18 -9.43 2.72
C ASP A 164 -11.90 -10.23 3.02
N VAL A 165 -10.80 -9.81 2.41
CA VAL A 165 -9.49 -10.43 2.57
C VAL A 165 -8.54 -9.41 3.17
N ILE A 166 -7.89 -9.78 4.26
CA ILE A 166 -6.83 -9.00 4.87
C ILE A 166 -5.48 -9.58 4.42
N ILE A 167 -4.58 -8.71 4.02
CA ILE A 167 -3.23 -9.03 3.57
C ILE A 167 -2.26 -8.33 4.50
N ILE A 168 -1.43 -9.08 5.18
CA ILE A 168 -0.35 -8.56 6.03
C ILE A 168 0.95 -8.82 5.29
N SER A 169 1.64 -7.78 4.85
CA SER A 169 2.91 -7.90 4.12
C SER A 169 4.05 -7.43 5.00
N SER A 170 5.15 -8.20 5.01
CA SER A 170 6.32 -7.95 5.85
C SER A 170 7.53 -7.62 4.99
N GLY A 171 8.32 -6.59 5.33
CA GLY A 171 9.52 -6.21 4.59
C GLY A 171 10.66 -5.69 5.48
N GLU A 172 11.87 -5.57 4.91
CA GLU A 172 13.04 -4.97 5.59
C GLU A 172 12.80 -3.51 5.99
N ASN A 173 11.87 -2.84 5.31
CA ASN A 173 11.45 -1.49 5.61
C ASN A 173 9.96 -1.35 5.24
N ARG A 174 9.30 -0.34 5.83
CA ARG A 174 7.89 -0.02 5.56
C ARG A 174 7.58 0.16 4.07
N ARG A 175 8.55 0.60 3.25
CA ARG A 175 8.33 0.77 1.81
C ARG A 175 8.07 -0.54 1.10
N ASP A 176 8.88 -1.54 1.40
CA ASP A 176 8.78 -2.86 0.79
C ASP A 176 7.57 -3.62 1.33
N ALA A 177 7.24 -3.46 2.62
CA ALA A 177 6.02 -3.98 3.22
C ALA A 177 4.75 -3.44 2.53
N GLU A 178 4.62 -2.11 2.39
CA GLU A 178 3.47 -1.50 1.70
C GLU A 178 3.37 -1.94 0.22
N ARG A 179 4.50 -2.03 -0.48
CA ARG A 179 4.51 -2.48 -1.88
C ARG A 179 4.00 -3.91 -2.01
N GLY A 180 4.41 -4.79 -1.11
CA GLY A 180 3.93 -6.16 -1.08
C GLY A 180 2.44 -6.24 -0.81
N ALA A 181 1.95 -5.51 0.20
CA ALA A 181 0.53 -5.46 0.54
C ALA A 181 -0.33 -5.01 -0.66
N LEU A 182 0.06 -3.94 -1.33
CA LEU A 182 -0.64 -3.41 -2.50
C LEU A 182 -0.60 -4.35 -3.70
N ALA A 183 0.55 -4.98 -3.97
CA ALA A 183 0.68 -5.91 -5.10
C ALA A 183 -0.20 -7.15 -4.94
N ALA A 184 -0.24 -7.70 -3.72
CA ALA A 184 -1.13 -8.81 -3.36
C ALA A 184 -2.61 -8.39 -3.44
N ALA A 185 -2.98 -7.21 -2.94
CA ALA A 185 -4.36 -6.72 -3.05
C ALA A 185 -4.78 -6.50 -4.52
N GLU A 186 -3.89 -5.97 -5.36
CA GLU A 186 -4.15 -5.78 -6.78
C GLU A 186 -4.34 -7.11 -7.55
N SER A 187 -3.66 -8.19 -7.15
CA SER A 187 -3.78 -9.48 -7.84
C SER A 187 -5.19 -10.06 -7.69
N LEU A 188 -5.82 -9.84 -6.53
CA LEU A 188 -7.20 -10.27 -6.23
C LEU A 188 -8.26 -9.50 -7.03
N GLN A 189 -8.03 -8.22 -7.30
CA GLN A 189 -8.96 -7.38 -8.08
C GLN A 189 -8.97 -7.73 -9.58
N LYS A 190 -7.90 -8.34 -10.10
CA LYS A 190 -7.78 -8.73 -11.52
C LYS A 190 -8.58 -9.99 -11.86
N THR A 191 -8.95 -10.78 -10.86
CA THR A 191 -9.64 -12.07 -11.02
C THR A 191 -11.17 -11.91 -11.18
N GLY A 192 -11.72 -10.71 -10.96
CA GLY A 192 -13.14 -10.40 -11.05
C GLY A 192 -13.65 -9.89 -12.41
N LYS A 193 -12.93 -10.12 -13.51
CA LYS A 193 -13.33 -9.69 -14.87
C LYS A 193 -13.52 -10.84 -15.85
#